data_AF-A0A838PBW2-F1
#
_entry.id   AF-A0A838PBW2-F1
#
_cell.length_a   1.000
_cell.length_b   1.000
_cell.length_c   1.000
_cell.angle_alpha   90.00
_cell.angle_beta   90.00
_cell.angle_gamma   90.00
#
_symmetry.space_group_name_H-M   'P 1'
#
loop_
_entity.id
_entity.type
_entity.pdbx_description
1 polymer ?
#
loop_
_entity_poly.entity_id
_entity_poly.type
_entity_poly.pdbx_seq_one_letter_code
_entity_poly.pdbx_strand_id
1 'polypeptide(L)'
;IKPGDDVPEIGSNQQFEAAIAPLNNPNDVGERTGVKGGFAIPMFVEKKEPRIPELEEVKDRLSQTLKHQRAKEQLEQKAKEVLSAVKTVADIKGAGEKAGFEVGTEADWKIGSVIGKAGSSPALDEVAYALKAGEITKTPFKVGDNWVILGATSRVDADLAAFASKRPQMTQTLLTQRQTQLWDDYVTRVQEEMKRSGKIRIYKDVLTAMEENEPAAAAPQSQFPFPVK
;
A
#
# COMPACT_ATOMS: atom_id res chain seq x y z
N ILE A 1 -27.30 -12.38 9.52
CA ILE A 1 -26.04 -12.00 8.84
C ILE A 1 -26.32 -10.69 8.13
N LYS A 2 -25.48 -9.68 8.30
CA LYS A 2 -25.59 -8.40 7.59
C LYS A 2 -24.55 -8.35 6.47
N PRO A 3 -24.74 -7.55 5.43
CA PRO A 3 -23.70 -7.36 4.42
C PRO A 3 -22.40 -6.85 5.04
N GLY A 4 -21.30 -7.55 4.77
CA GLY A 4 -19.97 -7.25 5.31
C GLY A 4 -19.65 -7.84 6.70
N ASP A 5 -20.54 -8.68 7.25
CA ASP A 5 -20.29 -9.37 8.53
C ASP A 5 -19.32 -10.54 8.31
N ASP A 6 -18.32 -10.68 9.18
CA ASP A 6 -17.34 -11.76 9.07
C ASP A 6 -17.91 -13.04 9.71
N VAL A 7 -18.32 -13.99 8.88
CA VAL A 7 -18.93 -15.25 9.33
C VAL A 7 -17.83 -16.30 9.53
N PRO A 8 -17.76 -16.99 10.68
CA PRO A 8 -16.79 -18.05 10.92
C PRO A 8 -16.75 -19.07 9.77
N GLU A 9 -15.55 -19.47 9.34
CA GLU A 9 -15.27 -20.42 8.23
C GLU A 9 -15.68 -19.98 6.81
N ILE A 10 -16.58 -18.99 6.68
CA ILE A 10 -17.07 -18.48 5.40
C ILE A 10 -16.34 -17.18 5.00
N GLY A 11 -15.98 -16.35 5.99
CA GLY A 11 -15.40 -15.02 5.80
C GLY A 11 -16.42 -13.98 5.30
N SER A 12 -15.95 -12.74 5.05
CA SER A 12 -16.72 -11.75 4.28
C SER A 12 -16.77 -12.14 2.79
N ASN A 13 -17.79 -12.90 2.40
CA ASN A 13 -17.92 -13.43 1.05
C ASN A 13 -19.19 -12.92 0.34
N GLN A 14 -19.01 -12.06 -0.65
CA GLN A 14 -20.11 -11.48 -1.44
C GLN A 14 -20.97 -12.53 -2.15
N GLN A 15 -20.38 -13.64 -2.59
CA GLN A 15 -21.11 -14.70 -3.28
C GLN A 15 -22.08 -15.41 -2.32
N PHE A 16 -21.62 -15.67 -1.09
CA PHE A 16 -22.44 -16.25 -0.03
C PHE A 16 -23.58 -15.30 0.39
N GLU A 17 -23.29 -14.00 0.51
CA GLU A 17 -24.30 -12.98 0.81
C GLU A 17 -25.38 -12.89 -0.28
N ALA A 18 -25.00 -12.98 -1.56
CA ALA A 18 -25.94 -12.99 -2.68
C ALA A 18 -26.85 -14.23 -2.67
N ALA A 19 -26.32 -15.39 -2.28
CA ALA A 19 -27.08 -16.64 -2.23
C ALA A 19 -28.10 -16.71 -1.08
N ILE A 20 -27.89 -15.96 0.00
CA ILE A 20 -28.83 -15.88 1.13
C ILE A 20 -29.88 -14.77 0.99
N ALA A 21 -29.61 -13.74 0.18
CA ALA A 21 -30.52 -12.61 -0.03
C ALA A 21 -31.94 -12.97 -0.52
N PRO A 22 -32.16 -13.96 -1.42
CA PRO A 22 -33.50 -14.33 -1.85
C PRO A 22 -34.25 -15.24 -0.87
N LEU A 23 -33.58 -15.81 0.15
CA LEU A 23 -34.21 -16.71 1.12
C LEU A 23 -35.09 -15.90 2.09
N ASN A 24 -36.38 -16.21 2.13
CA ASN A 24 -37.33 -15.44 2.93
C ASN A 24 -38.18 -16.31 3.86
N ASN A 25 -38.31 -17.62 3.57
CA ASN A 25 -39.13 -18.52 4.37
C ASN A 25 -38.27 -19.34 5.35
N PRO A 26 -38.75 -19.61 6.57
CA PRO A 26 -38.09 -20.54 7.49
C PRO A 26 -37.86 -21.91 6.84
N ASN A 27 -36.64 -22.42 6.96
CA ASN A 27 -36.12 -23.64 6.32
C ASN A 27 -35.87 -23.54 4.80
N ASP A 28 -35.91 -22.35 4.18
CA ASP A 28 -35.46 -22.19 2.80
C ASP A 28 -33.97 -22.56 2.70
N VAL A 29 -33.64 -23.46 1.78
CA VAL A 29 -32.26 -23.87 1.51
C VAL A 29 -31.79 -23.14 0.25
N GLY A 30 -30.73 -22.34 0.38
CA GLY A 30 -30.12 -21.63 -0.73
C GLY A 30 -29.19 -22.49 -1.56
N GLU A 31 -28.76 -21.94 -2.69
CA GLU A 31 -27.91 -22.66 -3.63
C GLU A 31 -26.50 -22.90 -3.08
N ARG A 32 -25.88 -23.98 -3.55
CA ARG A 32 -24.49 -24.33 -3.21
C ARG A 32 -23.56 -23.18 -3.61
N THR A 33 -23.00 -22.51 -2.61
CA THR A 33 -22.16 -21.34 -2.82
C THR A 33 -20.70 -21.63 -2.49
N GLY A 34 -19.78 -21.11 -3.32
CA GLY A 34 -18.34 -21.25 -3.07
C GLY A 34 -17.86 -20.33 -1.94
N VAL A 35 -17.11 -20.89 -0.98
CA VAL A 35 -16.51 -20.17 0.16
C VAL A 35 -15.01 -20.48 0.26
N LYS A 36 -14.26 -19.69 1.02
CA LYS A 36 -12.78 -19.81 1.12
C LYS A 36 -12.30 -21.23 1.50
N GLY A 37 -13.12 -22.02 2.19
CA GLY A 37 -12.83 -23.40 2.59
C GLY A 37 -13.57 -24.51 1.83
N GLY A 38 -14.31 -24.20 0.76
CA GLY A 38 -15.08 -25.21 0.01
C GLY A 38 -16.44 -24.71 -0.45
N PHE A 39 -17.50 -25.46 -0.13
CA PHE A 39 -18.87 -25.11 -0.51
C PHE A 39 -19.78 -25.05 0.72
N ALA A 40 -20.58 -24.01 0.81
CA ALA A 40 -21.61 -23.84 1.83
C ALA A 40 -23.01 -23.95 1.18
N ILE A 41 -23.95 -24.54 1.91
CA ILE A 41 -25.37 -24.57 1.54
C ILE A 41 -26.10 -23.82 2.67
N PRO A 42 -26.50 -22.57 2.46
CA PRO A 42 -27.15 -21.81 3.51
C PRO A 42 -28.58 -22.28 3.72
N MET A 43 -29.01 -22.35 4.98
CA MET A 43 -30.41 -22.58 5.35
C MET A 43 -30.92 -21.38 6.13
N PHE A 44 -32.09 -20.88 5.73
CA PHE A 44 -32.73 -19.76 6.37
C PHE A 44 -33.43 -20.22 7.65
N VAL A 45 -32.85 -19.89 8.80
CA VAL A 45 -33.43 -20.26 10.10
C VAL A 45 -34.47 -19.24 10.54
N GLU A 46 -34.12 -17.96 10.54
CA GLU A 46 -34.99 -16.90 11.08
C GLU A 46 -34.64 -15.53 10.49
N LYS A 47 -35.66 -14.73 10.17
CA LYS A 47 -35.49 -13.32 9.79
C LYS A 47 -35.46 -12.45 11.05
N LYS A 48 -34.31 -11.90 11.40
CA LYS A 48 -34.24 -10.81 12.38
C LYS A 48 -34.44 -9.49 11.63
N GLU A 49 -35.56 -8.82 11.88
CA GLU A 49 -35.84 -7.51 11.26
C GLU A 49 -34.77 -6.47 11.64
N PRO A 50 -34.52 -5.46 10.78
CA PRO A 50 -33.58 -4.38 11.08
C PRO A 50 -34.06 -3.58 12.30
N ARG A 51 -33.65 -3.98 13.50
CA ARG A 51 -33.84 -3.18 14.71
C ARG A 51 -32.71 -2.18 14.86
N ILE A 52 -33.01 -1.03 15.47
CA ILE A 52 -31.99 -0.18 16.07
C ILE A 52 -31.39 -1.01 17.21
N PRO A 53 -30.09 -1.37 17.15
CA PRO A 53 -29.45 -2.10 18.23
C PRO A 53 -29.55 -1.28 19.51
N GLU A 54 -29.84 -1.93 20.63
CA GLU A 54 -29.82 -1.24 21.91
C GLU A 54 -28.38 -0.82 22.25
N LEU A 55 -28.26 0.22 23.07
CA LEU A 55 -26.97 0.78 23.46
C LEU A 55 -26.00 -0.32 23.96
N GLU A 56 -26.50 -1.32 24.69
CA GLU A 56 -25.69 -2.45 25.20
C GLU A 56 -25.00 -3.27 24.09
N GLU A 57 -25.63 -3.51 22.95
CA GLU A 57 -25.05 -4.33 21.87
C GLU A 57 -23.97 -3.59 21.06
N VAL A 58 -24.09 -2.26 20.98
CA VAL A 58 -23.12 -1.42 20.26
C VAL A 58 -22.12 -0.77 21.20
N LYS A 59 -22.29 -0.85 22.53
CA LYS A 59 -21.41 -0.25 23.53
C LYS A 59 -19.96 -0.65 23.34
N ASP A 60 -19.67 -1.92 23.09
CA ASP A 60 -18.29 -2.37 22.91
C ASP A 60 -17.67 -1.78 21.64
N ARG A 61 -18.40 -1.80 20.52
CA ARG A 61 -17.96 -1.20 19.24
C ARG A 61 -17.82 0.32 19.33
N LEU A 62 -18.77 1.01 19.98
CA LEU A 62 -18.69 2.45 20.24
C LEU A 62 -17.53 2.76 21.19
N SER A 63 -17.34 1.99 22.24
CA SER A 63 -16.26 2.22 23.20
C SER A 63 -14.90 2.06 22.54
N GLN A 64 -14.72 1.06 21.65
CA GLN A 64 -13.52 0.89 20.85
C GLN A 64 -13.32 2.06 19.88
N THR A 65 -14.38 2.46 19.18
CA THR A 65 -14.34 3.61 18.24
C THR A 65 -14.00 4.91 18.95
N LEU A 66 -14.63 5.18 20.09
CA LEU A 66 -14.38 6.35 20.92
C LEU A 66 -12.98 6.34 21.53
N LYS A 67 -12.48 5.18 21.97
CA LYS A 67 -11.09 5.01 22.42
C LYS A 67 -10.11 5.36 21.28
N HIS A 68 -10.35 4.86 20.07
CA HIS A 68 -9.52 5.18 18.91
C HIS A 68 -9.59 6.66 18.51
N GLN A 69 -10.77 7.27 18.54
CA GLN A 69 -10.93 8.70 18.26
C GLN A 69 -10.21 9.55 19.30
N ARG A 70 -10.45 9.30 20.60
CA ARG A 70 -9.75 10.01 21.68
C ARG A 70 -8.24 9.80 21.63
N ALA A 71 -7.78 8.59 21.30
CA ALA A 71 -6.35 8.33 21.13
C ALA A 71 -5.77 9.17 19.98
N LYS A 72 -6.47 9.29 18.85
CA LYS A 72 -6.05 10.13 17.71
C LYS A 72 -6.01 11.61 18.06
N GLU A 73 -7.01 12.12 18.76
CA GLU A 73 -7.05 13.51 19.24
C GLU A 73 -5.91 13.80 20.24
N GLN A 74 -5.67 12.89 21.19
CA GLN A 74 -4.58 13.01 22.14
C GLN A 74 -3.20 12.97 21.46
N LEU A 75 -3.03 12.13 20.42
CA LEU A 75 -1.80 12.10 19.64
C LEU A 75 -1.58 13.42 18.90
N GLU A 76 -2.62 13.96 18.27
CA GLU A 76 -2.53 15.27 17.60
C GLU A 76 -2.16 16.38 18.59
N GLN A 77 -2.79 16.37 19.78
CA GLN A 77 -2.51 17.36 20.81
C GLN A 77 -1.08 17.24 21.34
N LYS A 78 -0.61 16.02 21.63
CA LYS A 78 0.80 15.78 22.00
C LYS A 78 1.77 16.20 20.89
N ALA A 79 1.45 15.95 19.63
CA ALA A 79 2.30 16.37 18.52
C ALA A 79 2.38 17.90 18.44
N LYS A 80 1.26 18.61 18.66
CA LYS A 80 1.25 20.08 18.74
C LYS A 80 2.05 20.61 19.93
N GLU A 81 1.94 19.95 21.09
CA GLU A 81 2.72 20.29 22.29
C GLU A 81 4.23 20.11 22.04
N VAL A 82 4.65 18.98 21.46
CA VAL A 82 6.04 18.75 21.08
C VAL A 82 6.51 19.80 20.10
N LEU A 83 5.73 20.10 19.05
CA LEU A 83 6.08 21.11 18.07
C LEU A 83 6.22 22.50 18.71
N SER A 84 5.37 22.85 19.69
CA SER A 84 5.46 24.13 20.39
C SER A 84 6.74 24.29 21.23
N ALA A 85 7.35 23.18 21.63
CA ALA A 85 8.63 23.17 22.35
C ALA A 85 9.84 23.23 21.41
N VAL A 86 9.66 23.02 20.11
CA VAL A 86 10.70 23.01 19.09
C VAL A 86 10.80 24.39 18.43
N LYS A 87 11.99 25.02 18.47
CA LYS A 87 12.24 26.32 17.80
C LYS A 87 13.13 26.19 16.58
N THR A 88 14.07 25.25 16.62
CA THR A 88 15.04 24.97 15.57
C THR A 88 15.04 23.49 15.20
N VAL A 89 15.52 23.14 14.01
CA VAL A 89 15.60 21.75 13.54
C VAL A 89 16.39 20.88 14.52
N ALA A 90 17.41 21.43 15.19
CA ALA A 90 18.20 20.74 16.20
C ALA A 90 17.39 20.37 17.46
N ASP A 91 16.35 21.14 17.79
CA ASP A 91 15.50 20.90 18.96
C ASP A 91 14.56 19.70 18.77
N ILE A 92 14.28 19.31 17.52
CA ILE A 92 13.35 18.21 17.19
C ILE A 92 13.78 16.92 17.88
N LYS A 93 15.08 16.61 17.83
CA LYS A 93 15.63 15.39 18.45
C LYS A 93 15.40 15.40 19.96
N GLY A 94 15.78 16.49 20.63
CA GLY A 94 15.63 16.61 22.07
C GLY A 94 14.17 16.65 22.54
N ALA A 95 13.28 17.32 21.81
CA ALA A 95 11.86 17.41 22.15
C ALA A 95 11.12 16.08 21.88
N GLY A 96 11.42 15.41 20.76
CA GLY A 96 10.85 14.12 20.41
C GLY A 96 11.25 13.01 21.38
N GLU A 97 12.56 12.88 21.68
CA GLU A 97 13.06 11.88 22.62
C GLU A 97 12.50 12.08 24.04
N LYS A 98 12.39 13.33 24.51
CA LYS A 98 11.76 13.65 25.82
C LYS A 98 10.28 13.27 25.89
N ALA A 99 9.58 13.37 24.77
CA ALA A 99 8.18 12.98 24.68
C ALA A 99 7.98 11.48 24.39
N GLY A 100 9.07 10.69 24.29
CA GLY A 100 9.04 9.26 24.02
C GLY A 100 8.73 8.91 22.57
N PHE A 101 8.91 9.84 21.64
CA PHE A 101 8.73 9.61 20.21
C PHE A 101 10.05 9.19 19.56
N GLU A 102 9.94 8.40 18.50
CA GLU A 102 11.09 8.03 17.68
C GLU A 102 11.50 9.19 16.77
N VAL A 103 12.79 9.51 16.77
CA VAL A 103 13.36 10.54 15.92
C VAL A 103 14.44 9.93 15.05
N GLY A 104 14.39 10.21 13.75
CA GLY A 104 15.39 9.81 12.77
C GLY A 104 15.82 11.00 11.91
N THR A 105 17.01 10.89 11.32
CA THR A 105 17.55 11.86 10.37
C THR A 105 17.92 11.15 9.09
N GLU A 106 17.28 11.56 8.00
CA GLU A 106 17.53 10.98 6.69
C GLU A 106 18.41 11.91 5.85
N ALA A 107 19.53 11.37 5.38
CA ALA A 107 20.44 12.05 4.46
C ALA A 107 20.03 11.77 3.01
N ASP A 108 20.27 12.75 2.13
CA ASP A 108 20.07 12.64 0.67
C ASP A 108 18.67 12.19 0.25
N TRP A 109 17.66 12.54 1.05
CA TRP A 109 16.27 12.20 0.74
C TRP A 109 15.80 12.87 -0.57
N LYS A 110 15.01 12.12 -1.35
CA LYS A 110 14.42 12.54 -2.62
C LYS A 110 12.92 12.30 -2.56
N ILE A 111 12.16 13.07 -3.34
CA ILE A 111 10.72 12.85 -3.51
C ILE A 111 10.46 11.39 -3.91
N GLY A 112 9.49 10.75 -3.24
CA GLY A 112 9.16 9.33 -3.42
C GLY A 112 10.04 8.36 -2.62
N SER A 113 11.11 8.82 -1.97
CA SER A 113 11.90 7.98 -1.05
C SER A 113 11.21 7.85 0.31
N VAL A 114 11.49 6.76 1.01
CA VAL A 114 11.04 6.56 2.39
C VAL A 114 11.78 7.49 3.34
N ILE A 115 11.08 8.02 4.35
CA ILE A 115 11.67 8.74 5.49
C ILE A 115 11.53 7.87 6.73
N GLY A 116 12.63 7.25 7.18
CA GLY A 116 12.67 6.44 8.40
C GLY A 116 11.44 5.54 8.57
N LYS A 117 10.78 5.63 9.75
CA LYS A 117 9.51 4.92 10.01
C LYS A 117 8.25 5.70 9.62
N ALA A 118 8.37 6.95 9.17
CA ALA A 118 7.24 7.69 8.61
C ALA A 118 6.80 7.11 7.25
N GLY A 119 7.70 6.38 6.57
CA GLY A 119 7.43 5.73 5.30
C GLY A 119 7.48 6.72 4.13
N SER A 120 6.76 6.40 3.06
CA SER A 120 6.59 7.26 1.89
C SER A 120 5.11 7.59 1.71
N SER A 121 4.81 8.87 1.48
CA SER A 121 3.44 9.34 1.26
C SER A 121 3.46 10.63 0.43
N PRO A 122 2.53 10.82 -0.52
CA PRO A 122 2.43 12.07 -1.28
C PRO A 122 2.30 13.32 -0.39
N ALA A 123 1.56 13.23 0.72
CA ALA A 123 1.40 14.33 1.66
C ALA A 123 2.71 14.66 2.41
N LEU A 124 3.52 13.64 2.69
CA LEU A 124 4.84 13.81 3.30
C LEU A 124 5.80 14.46 2.30
N ASP A 125 5.76 14.01 1.04
CA ASP A 125 6.60 14.55 -0.03
C ASP A 125 6.31 16.03 -0.28
N GLU A 126 5.04 16.43 -0.32
CA GLU A 126 4.61 17.81 -0.51
C GLU A 126 5.10 18.73 0.62
N VAL A 127 4.92 18.30 1.88
CA VAL A 127 5.36 19.07 3.04
C VAL A 127 6.88 19.14 3.10
N ALA A 128 7.59 18.03 2.88
CA ALA A 128 9.05 17.99 2.87
C ALA A 128 9.63 18.89 1.77
N TYR A 129 9.02 18.90 0.58
CA TYR A 129 9.44 19.74 -0.54
C TYR A 129 9.15 21.23 -0.31
N ALA A 130 8.12 21.58 0.46
CA ALA A 130 7.81 22.97 0.78
C ALA A 130 8.79 23.59 1.79
N LEU A 131 9.49 22.79 2.60
CA LEU A 131 10.43 23.28 3.61
C LEU A 131 11.72 23.83 3.00
N LYS A 132 12.20 24.94 3.56
CA LYS A 132 13.55 25.48 3.29
C LYS A 132 14.56 24.90 4.27
N ALA A 133 15.85 24.98 3.92
CA ALA A 133 16.92 24.59 4.84
C ALA A 133 16.81 25.39 6.17
N GLY A 134 16.85 24.68 7.29
CA GLY A 134 16.64 25.22 8.63
C GLY A 134 15.18 25.39 9.04
N GLU A 135 14.20 25.13 8.17
CA GLU A 135 12.78 25.27 8.47
C GLU A 135 12.18 23.99 9.06
N ILE A 136 11.15 24.18 9.87
CA ILE A 136 10.37 23.12 10.54
C ILE A 136 8.92 23.26 10.10
N THR A 137 8.21 22.15 10.03
CA THR A 137 6.77 22.15 9.76
C THR A 137 6.02 23.01 10.76
N LYS A 138 5.15 23.90 10.28
CA LYS A 138 4.35 24.82 11.13
C LYS A 138 3.27 24.10 11.93
N THR A 139 2.79 22.98 11.39
CA THR A 139 1.77 22.12 12.02
C THR A 139 2.17 20.67 11.85
N PRO A 140 1.96 19.80 12.85
CA PRO A 140 2.07 18.37 12.65
C PRO A 140 1.07 17.94 11.59
N PHE A 141 1.46 16.99 10.75
CA PHE A 141 0.60 16.48 9.68
C PHE A 141 0.53 14.95 9.73
N LYS A 142 -0.54 14.40 9.17
CA LYS A 142 -0.85 12.98 9.26
C LYS A 142 -0.29 12.21 8.08
N VAL A 143 0.37 11.09 8.37
CA VAL A 143 0.92 10.14 7.39
C VAL A 143 0.44 8.74 7.79
N GLY A 144 -0.50 8.17 7.02
CA GLY A 144 -1.16 6.92 7.40
C GLY A 144 -1.93 7.08 8.71
N ASP A 145 -1.61 6.30 9.74
CA ASP A 145 -2.16 6.47 11.10
C ASP A 145 -1.24 7.26 12.04
N ASN A 146 -0.08 7.71 11.58
CA ASN A 146 0.92 8.41 12.38
C ASN A 146 0.86 9.93 12.18
N TRP A 147 1.30 10.67 13.19
CA TRP A 147 1.55 12.11 13.12
C TRP A 147 3.04 12.36 13.00
N VAL A 148 3.43 13.23 12.07
CA VAL A 148 4.83 13.50 11.75
C VAL A 148 5.11 15.00 11.86
N ILE A 149 6.29 15.31 12.40
CA ILE A 149 6.90 16.64 12.43
C ILE A 149 8.19 16.52 11.63
N LEU A 150 8.40 17.41 10.67
CA LEU A 150 9.62 17.42 9.85
C LEU A 150 10.41 18.69 10.07
N GLY A 151 11.74 18.56 10.00
CA GLY A 151 12.66 19.69 9.91
C GLY A 151 13.66 19.43 8.81
N ALA A 152 13.89 20.41 7.94
CA ALA A 152 14.85 20.29 6.85
C ALA A 152 16.21 20.79 7.33
N THR A 153 17.18 19.90 7.55
CA THR A 153 18.53 20.30 7.95
C THR A 153 19.28 21.00 6.82
N SER A 154 19.16 20.48 5.60
CA SER A 154 19.76 21.03 4.39
C SER A 154 18.84 20.77 3.21
N ARG A 155 18.91 21.62 2.19
CA ARG A 155 18.19 21.48 0.94
C ARG A 155 19.19 21.67 -0.20
N VAL A 156 19.24 20.70 -1.10
CA VAL A 156 20.00 20.79 -2.35
C VAL A 156 19.00 21.04 -3.46
N ASP A 157 19.01 22.24 -4.01
CA ASP A 157 18.16 22.57 -5.16
C ASP A 157 18.67 21.91 -6.43
N ALA A 158 17.75 21.70 -7.38
CA ALA A 158 18.09 21.12 -8.66
C ALA A 158 19.02 22.04 -9.44
N ASP A 159 20.20 21.53 -9.82
CA ASP A 159 21.11 22.23 -10.70
C ASP A 159 20.58 22.21 -12.15
N LEU A 160 20.04 23.35 -12.59
CA LEU A 160 19.48 23.51 -13.92
C LEU A 160 20.54 23.42 -15.04
N ALA A 161 21.81 23.74 -14.75
CA ALA A 161 22.90 23.60 -15.70
C ALA A 161 23.28 22.13 -15.89
N ALA A 162 23.39 21.37 -14.79
CA ALA A 162 23.57 19.92 -14.85
C ALA A 162 22.35 19.19 -15.45
N PHE A 163 21.14 19.73 -15.26
CA PHE A 163 19.95 19.20 -15.93
C PHE A 163 20.01 19.37 -17.45
N ALA A 164 20.50 20.51 -17.95
CA ALA A 164 20.60 20.75 -19.39
C ALA A 164 21.50 19.71 -20.09
N SER A 165 22.62 19.32 -19.47
CA SER A 165 23.50 18.28 -20.00
C SER A 165 22.92 16.87 -19.89
N LYS A 166 22.13 16.59 -18.84
CA LYS A 166 21.48 15.28 -18.62
C LYS A 166 20.16 15.10 -19.37
N ARG A 167 19.54 16.18 -19.83
CA ARG A 167 18.22 16.17 -20.50
C ARG A 167 18.16 15.18 -21.69
N PRO A 168 19.12 15.16 -22.63
CA PRO A 168 19.05 14.22 -23.76
C PRO A 168 19.02 12.76 -23.30
N GLN A 169 19.83 12.43 -22.27
CA GLN A 169 19.86 11.08 -21.69
C GLN A 169 18.53 10.75 -20.99
N MET A 170 17.99 11.65 -20.15
CA MET A 170 16.69 11.44 -19.51
C MET A 170 15.56 11.28 -20.52
N THR A 171 15.53 12.11 -21.57
CA THR A 171 14.53 11.98 -22.65
C THR A 171 14.64 10.64 -23.33
N GLN A 172 15.85 10.18 -23.66
CA GLN A 172 16.04 8.88 -24.28
C GLN A 172 15.58 7.73 -23.38
N THR A 173 15.90 7.77 -22.07
CA THR A 173 15.44 6.77 -21.11
C THR A 173 13.92 6.72 -21.02
N LEU A 174 13.26 7.88 -20.88
CA LEU A 174 11.81 7.96 -20.79
C LEU A 174 11.11 7.55 -22.10
N LEU A 175 11.71 7.90 -23.24
CA LEU A 175 11.22 7.49 -24.56
C LEU A 175 11.29 5.98 -24.72
N THR A 176 12.44 5.37 -24.40
CA THR A 176 12.60 3.91 -24.45
C THR A 176 11.63 3.22 -23.49
N GLN A 177 11.50 3.71 -22.25
CA GLN A 177 10.55 3.16 -21.28
C GLN A 177 9.11 3.21 -21.79
N ARG A 178 8.71 4.33 -22.42
CA ARG A 178 7.37 4.48 -22.99
C ARG A 178 7.15 3.59 -24.22
N GLN A 179 8.16 3.44 -25.07
CA GLN A 179 8.12 2.53 -26.21
C GLN A 179 7.96 1.08 -25.78
N THR A 180 8.73 0.62 -24.79
CA THR A 180 8.61 -0.73 -24.21
C THR A 180 7.21 -0.95 -23.64
N GLN A 181 6.70 -0.02 -22.83
CA GLN A 181 5.35 -0.14 -22.27
C GLN A 181 4.28 -0.26 -23.36
N LEU A 182 4.32 0.60 -24.39
CA LEU A 182 3.37 0.53 -25.50
C LEU A 182 3.48 -0.77 -26.30
N TRP A 183 4.70 -1.28 -26.47
CA TRP A 183 4.92 -2.55 -27.16
C TRP A 183 4.37 -3.73 -26.36
N ASP A 184 4.62 -3.76 -25.05
CA ASP A 184 4.11 -4.80 -24.15
C ASP A 184 2.58 -4.80 -24.11
N ASP A 185 1.96 -3.62 -23.99
CA ASP A 185 0.51 -3.45 -24.05
C ASP A 185 -0.07 -3.91 -25.40
N TYR A 186 0.62 -3.57 -26.51
CA TYR A 186 0.22 -3.97 -27.85
C TYR A 186 0.29 -5.50 -28.04
N VAL A 187 1.41 -6.12 -27.66
CA VAL A 187 1.61 -7.57 -27.77
C VAL A 187 0.59 -8.31 -26.90
N THR A 188 0.37 -7.85 -25.67
CA THR A 188 -0.64 -8.43 -24.77
C THR A 188 -2.02 -8.42 -25.43
N ARG A 189 -2.43 -7.28 -25.97
CA ARG A 189 -3.72 -7.13 -26.67
C ARG A 189 -3.83 -8.05 -27.90
N VAL A 190 -2.80 -8.09 -28.75
CA VAL A 190 -2.80 -8.94 -29.95
C VAL A 190 -2.84 -10.42 -29.58
N GLN A 191 -2.07 -10.83 -28.57
CA GLN A 191 -2.11 -12.20 -28.07
C GLN A 191 -3.50 -12.58 -27.54
N GLU A 192 -4.16 -11.69 -26.81
CA GLU A 192 -5.54 -11.93 -26.35
C GLU A 192 -6.52 -12.07 -27.51
N GLU A 193 -6.44 -11.20 -28.52
CA GLU A 193 -7.30 -11.27 -29.71
C GLU A 193 -7.06 -12.55 -30.51
N MET A 194 -5.80 -12.95 -30.68
CA MET A 194 -5.42 -14.17 -31.39
C MET A 194 -5.81 -15.43 -30.62
N LYS A 195 -5.80 -15.40 -29.27
CA LYS A 195 -6.35 -16.46 -28.42
C LYS A 195 -7.87 -16.56 -28.58
N ARG A 196 -8.58 -15.42 -28.53
CA ARG A 196 -10.05 -15.37 -28.68
C ARG A 196 -10.52 -15.83 -30.06
N SER A 197 -9.80 -15.45 -31.10
CA SER A 197 -10.09 -15.87 -32.49
C SER A 197 -9.61 -17.29 -32.80
N GLY A 198 -9.00 -18.00 -31.85
CA GLY A 198 -8.53 -19.38 -32.01
C GLY A 198 -7.28 -19.54 -32.89
N LYS A 199 -6.65 -18.44 -33.31
CA LYS A 199 -5.44 -18.45 -34.15
C LYS A 199 -4.17 -18.80 -33.38
N ILE A 200 -4.18 -18.58 -32.06
CA ILE A 200 -3.10 -18.98 -31.15
C ILE A 200 -3.68 -19.86 -30.04
N ARG A 201 -3.09 -21.06 -29.86
CA ARG A 201 -3.37 -21.96 -28.75
C ARG A 201 -2.08 -22.20 -27.98
N ILE A 202 -2.00 -21.67 -26.75
CA ILE A 202 -0.82 -21.82 -25.88
C ILE A 202 -1.03 -23.03 -24.98
N TYR A 203 -0.22 -24.07 -25.18
CA TYR A 203 -0.20 -25.27 -24.35
C TYR A 203 0.68 -25.04 -23.12
N LYS A 204 0.08 -24.53 -22.05
CA LYS A 204 0.77 -24.16 -20.80
C LYS A 204 1.44 -25.36 -20.12
N ASP A 205 0.81 -26.53 -20.21
CA ASP A 205 1.30 -27.82 -19.73
C ASP A 205 2.64 -28.23 -20.35
N VAL A 206 2.82 -28.00 -21.66
CA VAL A 206 4.09 -28.30 -22.35
C VAL A 206 5.19 -27.31 -21.95
N LEU A 207 4.84 -26.02 -21.79
CA LEU A 207 5.80 -25.00 -21.38
C LEU A 207 6.32 -25.25 -19.95
N THR A 208 5.44 -25.61 -19.02
CA THR A 208 5.84 -25.94 -17.64
C THR A 208 6.71 -27.20 -17.58
N ALA A 209 6.41 -28.23 -18.38
CA ALA A 209 7.24 -29.43 -18.46
C ALA A 209 8.62 -29.17 -19.10
N MET A 210 8.77 -28.13 -19.93
CA MET A 210 10.07 -27.73 -20.49
C MET A 210 10.91 -26.93 -19.48
N GLU A 211 10.30 -26.05 -18.68
CA GLU A 211 10.99 -25.33 -17.60
C GLU A 211 11.52 -26.28 -16.50
N GLU A 212 10.80 -27.35 -16.19
CA GLU A 212 11.26 -28.39 -15.24
C GLU A 212 12.44 -29.22 -15.79
N ASN A 213 12.61 -29.27 -17.12
CA ASN A 213 13.66 -30.03 -17.80
C ASN A 213 14.84 -29.19 -18.29
N GLU A 214 14.85 -27.87 -18.05
CA GLU A 214 16.03 -27.04 -18.29
C GLU A 214 17.04 -27.21 -17.15
N PRO A 215 18.28 -27.67 -17.40
CA PRO A 215 19.32 -27.64 -16.38
C PRO A 215 19.56 -26.18 -16.00
N ALA A 216 19.50 -25.89 -14.69
CA ALA A 216 19.70 -24.55 -14.13
C ALA A 216 20.84 -23.83 -14.87
N ALA A 217 20.52 -22.66 -15.44
CA ALA A 217 21.47 -21.86 -16.22
C ALA A 217 22.79 -21.76 -15.47
N ALA A 218 23.84 -22.39 -16.02
CA ALA A 218 25.15 -22.39 -15.41
C ALA A 218 25.59 -20.94 -15.21
N ALA A 219 25.98 -20.60 -13.97
CA ALA A 219 26.48 -19.29 -13.62
C ALA A 219 27.53 -18.84 -14.65
N PRO A 220 27.54 -17.55 -15.07
CA PRO A 220 28.51 -17.07 -16.04
C PRO A 220 29.92 -17.34 -15.52
N GLN A 221 30.60 -18.31 -16.12
CA GLN A 221 31.98 -18.63 -15.78
C GLN A 221 32.83 -17.41 -16.14
N SER A 222 33.42 -16.79 -15.13
CA SER A 222 34.37 -15.69 -15.28
C SER A 222 35.60 -16.19 -16.04
N GLN A 223 35.57 -16.07 -17.37
CA GLN A 223 36.73 -16.30 -18.23
C GLN A 223 37.62 -15.06 -18.21
N PHE A 224 38.51 -14.97 -17.22
CA PHE A 224 39.75 -14.21 -17.37
C PHE A 224 40.88 -14.93 -16.63
N PRO A 225 41.86 -15.51 -17.33
CA PRO A 225 43.07 -16.03 -16.71
C PRO A 225 44.00 -14.84 -16.44
N PHE A 226 44.14 -14.42 -15.18
CA PHE A 226 45.26 -13.57 -14.81
C PHE A 226 46.50 -14.45 -14.62
N PRO A 227 47.58 -14.27 -15.40
CA PRO A 227 48.84 -14.95 -15.14
C PRO A 227 49.46 -14.37 -13.86
N VAL A 228 49.73 -15.25 -12.90
CA VAL A 228 50.53 -14.91 -11.72
C VAL A 228 52.00 -14.91 -12.14
N LYS A 229 52.64 -13.75 -12.08
CA LYS A 229 54.06 -13.60 -11.78
C LYS A 229 54.34 -12.24 -11.16
#